data_AF-A0A352Q2W7-F1
#
_entry.id   AF-A0A352Q2W7-F1
#
_cell.length_a   1.000
_cell.length_b   1.000
_cell.length_c   1.000
_cell.angle_alpha   90.00
_cell.angle_beta   90.00
_cell.angle_gamma   90.00
#
_symmetry.space_group_name_H-M   'P 1'
#
loop_
_entity.id
_entity.type
_entity.pdbx_description
1 polymer ?
#
loop_
_entity_poly.entity_id
_entity_poly.type
_entity_poly.pdbx_seq_one_letter_code
_entity_poly.pdbx_strand_id
1 'polypeptide(L)'
;MFLTHLDTFDHRPYISRGRIVANQVVNQNWIFWGADGLVYGVPPGLVYNLASRPAFSEFYLPKLGRTQRPSAIHDLFYVLRVNGKRWSDLQYFK
;
A
#
# COMPACT_ATOMS: atom_id res chain seq x y z
N MET A 1 -7.28 -11.01 -0.16
CA MET A 1 -6.02 -11.70 -0.51
C MET A 1 -5.37 -11.02 -1.71
N PHE A 2 -4.04 -10.97 -1.78
CA PHE A 2 -3.37 -10.45 -2.98
C PHE A 2 -3.47 -11.45 -4.12
N LEU A 3 -3.88 -10.97 -5.28
CA LEU A 3 -3.94 -11.74 -6.53
C LEU A 3 -2.65 -11.56 -7.34
N THR A 4 -2.02 -10.38 -7.27
CA THR A 4 -0.70 -10.14 -7.87
C THR A 4 0.39 -10.86 -7.08
N HIS A 5 1.28 -11.57 -7.78
CA HIS A 5 2.43 -12.24 -7.18
C HIS A 5 3.39 -11.25 -6.50
N LEU A 6 4.17 -11.70 -5.51
CA LEU A 6 5.13 -10.82 -4.83
C LEU A 6 6.28 -10.43 -5.77
N ASP A 7 6.78 -11.37 -6.56
CA ASP A 7 7.99 -11.18 -7.40
C ASP A 7 7.74 -10.26 -8.60
N THR A 8 6.48 -10.06 -8.98
CA THR A 8 6.09 -9.17 -10.09
C THR A 8 5.82 -7.75 -9.61
N PHE A 9 5.92 -7.51 -8.30
CA PHE A 9 5.66 -6.21 -7.71
C PHE A 9 6.92 -5.36 -7.73
N ASP A 10 6.82 -4.17 -8.36
CA ASP A 10 7.95 -3.26 -8.52
C ASP A 10 7.54 -1.81 -8.24
N HIS A 11 8.45 -1.04 -7.66
CA HIS A 11 8.27 0.37 -7.32
C HIS A 11 9.60 1.13 -7.45
N ARG A 12 9.51 2.41 -7.79
CA ARG A 12 10.66 3.31 -7.86
C ARG A 12 10.56 4.44 -6.83
N PRO A 13 11.67 5.05 -6.40
CA PRO A 13 11.63 6.25 -5.58
C PRO A 13 10.78 7.34 -6.23
N TYR A 14 9.93 8.02 -5.45
CA TYR A 14 9.19 9.16 -5.95
C TYR A 14 10.09 10.39 -5.99
N ILE A 15 10.16 11.01 -7.17
CA ILE A 15 10.96 12.22 -7.41
C ILE A 15 9.98 13.38 -7.62
N SER A 16 10.13 14.41 -6.80
CA SER A 16 9.39 15.66 -6.94
C SER A 16 10.35 16.84 -6.92
N ARG A 17 10.23 17.75 -7.90
CA ARG A 17 11.10 18.92 -8.05
C ARG A 17 12.60 18.56 -8.04
N GLY A 18 12.97 17.46 -8.71
CA GLY A 18 14.35 17.00 -8.82
C GLY A 18 14.94 16.38 -7.53
N ARG A 19 14.12 16.14 -6.49
CA ARG A 19 14.57 15.52 -5.24
C ARG A 19 13.77 14.25 -4.95
N ILE A 20 14.44 13.26 -4.38
CA ILE A 20 13.77 12.06 -3.83
C ILE A 20 12.94 12.50 -2.64
N VAL A 21 11.65 12.17 -2.65
CA VAL A 21 10.76 12.42 -1.52
C VAL A 21 10.87 11.27 -0.54
N ALA A 22 11.24 11.57 0.70
CA ALA A 22 11.45 10.55 1.72
C ALA A 22 10.19 9.69 1.92
N ASN A 23 10.41 8.38 2.03
CA ASN A 23 9.38 7.36 2.26
C ASN A 23 8.31 7.21 1.16
N GLN A 24 8.35 8.01 0.08
CA GLN A 24 7.39 7.90 -1.01
C GLN A 24 7.98 7.18 -2.22
N VAL A 25 7.17 6.31 -2.81
CA VAL A 25 7.52 5.53 -3.99
C VAL A 25 6.38 5.54 -4.99
N VAL A 26 6.70 5.27 -6.25
CA VAL A 26 5.74 5.18 -7.35
C VAL A 26 5.64 3.73 -7.79
N ASN A 27 4.43 3.19 -7.70
CA ASN A 27 4.12 1.86 -8.18
C ASN A 27 4.40 1.73 -9.69
N GLN A 28 5.06 0.66 -10.13
CA GLN A 28 5.35 0.43 -11.55
C GLN A 28 4.35 -0.51 -12.24
N ASN A 29 3.70 -1.41 -11.48
CA ASN A 29 2.84 -2.46 -12.02
C ASN A 29 1.46 -2.46 -11.35
N TRP A 30 0.46 -3.09 -11.97
CA TRP A 30 -0.84 -3.27 -11.31
C TRP A 30 -0.73 -4.20 -10.08
N ILE A 31 -1.35 -3.78 -8.98
CA ILE A 31 -1.53 -4.64 -7.79
C ILE A 31 -3.00 -4.93 -7.63
N PHE A 32 -3.36 -6.21 -7.63
CA PHE A 32 -4.73 -6.66 -7.43
C PHE A 32 -4.89 -7.29 -6.05
N TRP A 33 -5.97 -6.91 -5.37
CA TRP A 33 -6.39 -7.46 -4.09
C TRP A 33 -7.87 -7.84 -4.16
N GLY A 34 -8.19 -9.10 -3.86
CA GLY A 34 -9.56 -9.58 -3.79
C GLY A 34 -10.07 -9.63 -2.34
N ALA A 35 -11.25 -9.08 -2.06
CA ALA A 35 -11.91 -9.17 -0.76
C ALA A 35 -13.45 -9.12 -0.94
N ASP A 36 -14.17 -9.98 -0.21
CA ASP A 36 -15.64 -10.01 -0.21
C ASP A 36 -16.29 -10.12 -1.61
N GLY A 37 -15.67 -10.92 -2.50
CA GLY A 37 -16.13 -11.08 -3.88
C GLY A 37 -15.81 -9.90 -4.81
N LEU A 38 -15.16 -8.84 -4.29
CA LEU A 38 -14.71 -7.68 -5.05
C LEU A 38 -13.21 -7.75 -5.33
N VAL A 39 -12.79 -7.14 -6.43
CA VAL A 39 -11.38 -7.00 -6.81
C VAL A 39 -11.03 -5.53 -6.90
N TYR A 40 -9.99 -5.15 -6.18
CA TYR A 40 -9.46 -3.79 -6.14
C TYR A 40 -8.10 -3.76 -6.84
N GLY A 41 -7.91 -2.78 -7.72
CA GLY A 41 -6.68 -2.58 -8.47
C GLY A 41 -5.97 -1.29 -8.05
N VAL A 42 -4.70 -1.41 -7.66
CA VAL A 42 -3.79 -0.26 -7.55
C VAL A 42 -3.14 -0.05 -8.90
N PRO A 43 -3.36 1.11 -9.54
CA PRO A 43 -2.75 1.37 -10.83
C PRO A 43 -1.25 1.63 -10.70
N PRO A 44 -0.47 1.37 -11.77
CA PRO A 44 0.85 1.94 -11.91
C PRO A 44 0.77 3.47 -11.88
N GLY A 45 1.79 4.12 -11.34
CA GLY A 45 1.82 5.57 -11.15
C GLY A 45 1.23 6.06 -9.82
N LEU A 46 0.56 5.20 -9.03
CA LEU A 46 0.17 5.57 -7.67
C LEU A 46 1.42 5.86 -6.84
N VAL A 47 1.46 7.07 -6.27
CA VAL A 47 2.44 7.45 -5.25
C VAL A 47 1.89 7.02 -3.90
N TYR A 48 2.64 6.18 -3.19
CA TYR A 48 2.27 5.74 -1.85
C TYR A 48 3.49 5.76 -0.94
N ASN A 49 3.25 5.81 0.37
CA ASN A 49 4.30 5.79 1.36
C ASN A 49 4.65 4.34 1.72
N LEU A 50 5.92 3.96 1.57
CA LEU A 50 6.44 2.63 1.93
C LEU A 50 6.16 2.28 3.39
N ALA A 51 6.15 3.30 4.25
CA ALA A 51 5.91 3.20 5.67
C ALA A 51 4.48 3.60 6.08
N SER A 52 3.54 3.76 5.14
CA SER A 52 2.12 3.93 5.49
C SER A 52 1.67 2.76 6.34
N ARG A 53 1.39 3.04 7.62
CA ARG A 53 0.99 2.08 8.65
C ARG A 53 -0.08 2.70 9.52
N PRO A 54 -1.04 1.92 10.02
CA PRO A 54 -1.92 2.36 11.10
C PRO A 54 -1.11 2.62 12.37
N ALA A 55 -1.40 3.72 13.07
CA ALA A 55 -0.65 4.22 14.24
C ALA A 55 -0.46 3.19 15.37
N PHE A 56 -1.33 2.18 15.48
CA PHE A 56 -1.28 1.15 16.52
C PHE A 56 -0.24 0.04 16.29
N SER A 57 0.41 0.01 15.11
CA SER A 57 1.34 -1.05 14.71
C SER A 57 2.82 -0.76 15.02
N GLU A 58 3.12 0.38 15.66
CA GLU A 58 4.50 0.79 16.01
C GLU A 58 5.18 -0.15 17.02
N PHE A 59 4.44 -0.81 17.90
CA PHE A 59 5.00 -1.62 18.99
C PHE A 59 5.40 -3.06 18.61
N TYR A 60 4.80 -3.66 17.57
CA TYR A 60 4.86 -5.12 17.38
C TYR A 60 5.75 -5.63 16.23
N LEU A 61 6.38 -4.76 15.43
CA LEU A 61 7.05 -5.21 14.20
C LEU A 61 8.43 -4.59 14.01
N PRO A 62 9.49 -5.20 14.59
CA PRO A 62 10.88 -4.91 14.22
C PRO A 62 11.25 -5.40 12.80
N LYS A 63 10.27 -5.76 11.95
CA LYS A 63 10.46 -6.18 10.55
C LYS A 63 10.05 -5.06 9.59
N LEU A 64 10.76 -3.94 9.68
CA LEU A 64 10.81 -2.90 8.66
C LEU A 64 11.30 -3.51 7.34
N GLY A 65 10.37 -3.79 6.43
CA GLY A 65 10.71 -4.22 5.07
C GLY A 65 9.72 -5.15 4.38
N ARG A 66 8.70 -5.71 5.06
CA ARG A 66 8.03 -6.91 4.52
C ARG A 66 6.73 -6.76 3.74
N THR A 67 6.00 -5.64 3.70
CA THR A 67 4.75 -5.65 2.93
C THR A 67 4.44 -4.34 2.18
N GLN A 68 5.10 -4.17 1.02
CA GLN A 68 4.90 -3.02 0.14
C GLN A 68 3.52 -3.00 -0.55
N ARG A 69 2.98 -4.20 -0.89
CA ARG A 69 1.65 -4.33 -1.53
C ARG A 69 0.49 -3.87 -0.61
N PRO A 70 0.47 -4.19 0.70
CA PRO A 70 -0.45 -3.58 1.68
C PRO A 70 -0.37 -2.06 1.77
N SER A 71 0.83 -1.47 1.80
CA SER A 71 0.97 -0.01 1.86
C SER A 71 0.36 0.66 0.63
N ALA A 72 0.54 0.09 -0.56
CA ALA A 72 -0.03 0.62 -1.79
C ALA A 72 -1.57 0.55 -1.81
N ILE A 73 -2.15 -0.56 -1.34
CA ILE A 73 -3.61 -0.70 -1.19
C ILE A 73 -4.14 0.27 -0.11
N HIS A 74 -3.39 0.47 0.98
CA HIS A 74 -3.75 1.40 2.05
C HIS A 74 -3.92 2.82 1.52
N ASP A 75 -2.88 3.31 0.85
CA ASP A 75 -2.90 4.67 0.35
C ASP A 75 -3.91 4.84 -0.78
N LEU A 76 -4.13 3.81 -1.61
CA LEU A 76 -5.21 3.85 -2.60
C LEU A 76 -6.57 4.09 -1.94
N PHE A 77 -6.93 3.30 -0.93
CA PHE A 77 -8.23 3.46 -0.27
C PHE A 77 -8.35 4.76 0.52
N TYR A 78 -7.24 5.21 1.13
CA TYR A 78 -7.17 6.51 1.78
C TYR A 78 -7.43 7.65 0.77
N VAL A 79 -6.74 7.64 -0.37
CA VAL A 79 -6.88 8.64 -1.44
C VAL A 79 -8.30 8.63 -2.04
N LEU A 80 -8.85 7.45 -2.29
CA LEU A 80 -10.20 7.30 -2.84
C LEU A 80 -11.30 7.63 -1.82
N ARG A 81 -10.95 7.93 -0.55
CA ARG A 81 -11.88 8.16 0.56
C ARG A 81 -12.91 7.04 0.75
N VAL A 82 -12.57 5.84 0.29
CA VAL A 82 -13.44 4.67 0.44
C VAL A 82 -13.24 4.14 1.85
N ASN A 83 -14.22 4.35 2.73
CA ASN A 83 -14.28 3.71 4.05
C ASN A 83 -13.00 3.83 4.89
N GLY A 84 -12.37 5.01 4.91
CA GLY A 84 -11.02 5.22 5.49
C GLY A 84 -10.82 4.72 6.93
N LYS A 85 -11.87 4.68 7.76
CA LYS A 85 -11.83 4.10 9.11
C LYS A 85 -12.00 2.58 9.11
N ARG A 86 -13.02 2.07 8.41
CA ARG A 86 -13.39 0.64 8.37
C ARG A 86 -12.30 -0.22 7.73
N TRP A 87 -11.54 0.31 6.78
CA TRP A 87 -10.47 -0.44 6.12
C TRP A 87 -9.21 -0.59 6.97
N SER A 88 -8.83 0.45 7.74
CA SER A 88 -7.76 0.35 8.74
C SER A 88 -8.06 -0.80 9.73
N ASP A 89 -9.31 -0.93 10.16
CA ASP A 89 -9.73 -1.94 11.13
C ASP A 89 -9.78 -3.36 10.53
N LEU A 90 -10.19 -3.52 9.26
CA LEU A 90 -10.28 -4.83 8.57
C LEU A 90 -8.92 -5.49 8.28
N GLN A 91 -7.79 -4.77 8.42
CA GLN A 91 -6.46 -5.39 8.36
C GLN A 91 -6.17 -6.32 9.55
N TYR A 92 -6.91 -6.17 10.66
CA TYR A 92 -6.63 -6.80 11.95
C TYR A 92 -7.66 -7.85 12.36
N PHE A 93 -8.79 -7.95 11.65
CA PHE A 93 -9.75 -9.04 11.85
C PHE A 93 -9.34 -10.23 10.98
N LYS A 94 -8.42 -11.03 11.50
CA LYS A 94 -8.18 -12.40 11.06
C LYS A 94 -8.07 -13.32 12.26
#